data_AF-A0A965KR26-F1
#
_entry.id   AF-A0A965KR26-F1
#
_cell.length_a   1.000
_cell.length_b   1.000
_cell.length_c   1.000
_cell.angle_alpha   90.00
_cell.angle_beta   90.00
_cell.angle_gamma   90.00
#
_symmetry.space_group_name_H-M   'P 1'
#
loop_
_entity.id
_entity.type
_entity.pdbx_description
1 polymer ?
#
loop_
_entity_poly.entity_id
_entity_poly.type
_entity_poly.pdbx_seq_one_letter_code
_entity_poly.pdbx_strand_id
1 'polypeptide(L)'
;MIYLNDQDRAELNEYAKQKKLPVSQLAREGIKMRITASDYNTGFNDGLNAAKEVTQTTDGAKMMFPSGKSFADLVCENIQHLARHLEAQDEPKG
;
A
#
# COMPACT_ATOMS: atom_id res chain seq x y z
N MET A 1 -15.89 19.97 -6.28
CA MET A 1 -14.55 20.56 -6.12
C MET A 1 -13.73 19.59 -5.29
N ILE A 2 -12.51 19.23 -5.71
CA ILE A 2 -11.63 18.35 -4.94
C ILE A 2 -10.73 19.24 -4.09
N TYR A 3 -10.67 18.98 -2.79
CA TYR A 3 -9.80 19.70 -1.87
C TYR A 3 -8.44 19.00 -1.81
N LEU A 4 -7.39 19.77 -2.01
CA LEU A 4 -6.00 19.36 -1.85
C LEU A 4 -5.39 20.27 -0.78
N ASN A 5 -4.54 19.70 0.08
CA ASN A 5 -3.73 20.53 0.96
C ASN A 5 -2.75 21.37 0.11
N ASP A 6 -2.15 22.39 0.71
CA ASP A 6 -1.28 23.31 -0.04
C ASP A 6 -0.03 22.64 -0.61
N GLN A 7 0.49 21.62 0.07
CA GLN A 7 1.66 20.84 -0.36
C GLN A 7 1.33 20.00 -1.60
N ASP A 8 0.30 19.17 -1.54
CA ASP A 8 -0.16 18.32 -2.65
C ASP A 8 -0.50 19.18 -3.88
N ARG A 9 -1.06 20.38 -3.67
CA ARG A 9 -1.35 21.32 -4.76
C ARG A 9 -0.07 21.84 -5.41
N ALA A 10 0.96 22.15 -4.62
CA ALA A 10 2.25 22.60 -5.15
C ALA A 10 2.94 21.50 -5.96
N GLU A 11 3.02 20.29 -5.41
CA GLU A 11 3.63 19.12 -6.05
C GLU A 11 2.91 18.76 -7.36
N LEU A 12 1.57 18.76 -7.34
CA LEU A 12 0.76 18.48 -8.54
C LEU A 12 0.99 19.52 -9.65
N ASN A 13 1.07 20.81 -9.29
CA ASN A 13 1.33 21.89 -10.25
C ASN A 13 2.74 21.80 -10.84
N GLU A 14 3.73 21.48 -10.01
CA GLU A 14 5.11 21.30 -10.47
C GLU A 14 5.20 20.13 -11.45
N TYR A 15 4.62 18.98 -11.09
CA TYR A 15 4.57 17.81 -11.94
C TYR A 15 3.87 18.09 -13.27
N ALA A 16 2.73 18.79 -13.24
CA ALA A 16 1.98 19.22 -14.43
C ALA A 16 2.83 20.07 -15.36
N LYS A 17 3.59 21.03 -14.80
CA LYS A 17 4.49 21.90 -15.57
C LYS A 17 5.64 21.12 -16.21
N GLN A 18 6.27 20.21 -15.46
CA GLN A 18 7.37 19.38 -15.96
C GLN A 18 6.91 18.49 -17.13
N LYS A 19 5.72 17.90 -17.02
CA LYS A 19 5.15 17.01 -18.04
C LYS A 19 4.40 17.75 -19.16
N LYS A 20 4.24 19.07 -19.05
CA LYS A 20 3.47 19.92 -19.98
C LYS A 20 2.02 19.43 -20.15
N LEU A 21 1.41 18.99 -19.06
CA LEU A 21 0.03 18.49 -19.03
C LEU A 21 -0.86 19.42 -18.19
N PRO A 22 -2.15 19.58 -18.55
CA PRO A 22 -3.10 20.27 -17.69
C PRO A 22 -3.32 19.51 -16.38
N VAL A 23 -3.40 20.23 -15.26
CA VAL A 23 -3.70 19.65 -13.93
C VAL A 23 -5.01 18.84 -13.94
N SER A 24 -6.01 19.30 -14.69
CA SER A 24 -7.30 18.59 -14.84
C SER A 24 -7.18 17.27 -15.61
N GLN A 25 -6.18 17.13 -16.49
CA GLN A 25 -5.90 15.87 -17.16
C GLN A 25 -5.29 14.88 -16.17
N LEU A 26 -4.24 15.29 -15.43
CA LEU A 26 -3.60 14.47 -14.41
C LEU A 26 -4.58 13.99 -13.33
N ALA A 27 -5.45 14.88 -12.85
CA ALA A 27 -6.48 14.52 -11.87
C ALA A 27 -7.44 13.46 -12.43
N ARG A 28 -7.89 13.60 -13.68
CA ARG A 28 -8.76 12.61 -14.33
C ARG A 28 -8.07 11.27 -14.54
N GLU A 29 -6.80 11.30 -14.95
CA GLU A 29 -5.99 10.09 -15.13
C GLU A 29 -5.80 9.36 -13.80
N GLY A 30 -5.41 10.06 -12.73
CA GLY A 30 -5.25 9.47 -11.40
C GLY A 30 -6.56 8.88 -10.85
N ILE A 31 -7.68 9.60 -11.00
CA ILE A 31 -9.00 9.08 -10.63
C ILE A 31 -9.34 7.85 -11.47
N LYS A 32 -9.13 7.89 -12.79
CA LYS A 32 -9.41 6.77 -13.69
C LYS A 32 -8.52 5.56 -13.38
N MET A 33 -7.26 5.74 -13.03
CA MET A 33 -6.36 4.66 -12.60
C MET A 33 -6.82 3.99 -11.30
N ARG A 34 -7.51 4.73 -10.42
CA ARG A 34 -8.03 4.19 -9.16
C ARG A 34 -9.41 3.54 -9.32
N ILE A 35 -10.26 4.09 -10.20
CA ILE A 35 -11.60 3.56 -10.49
C ILE A 35 -11.53 2.34 -11.42
N THR A 36 -10.69 2.41 -12.44
CA THR A 36 -10.44 1.26 -13.31
C THR A 36 -9.62 0.30 -12.47
N ALA A 37 -10.12 -0.90 -12.21
CA ALA A 37 -9.34 -1.99 -11.63
C ALA A 37 -8.17 -2.28 -12.58
N SER A 38 -7.08 -1.55 -12.38
CA SER A 38 -5.82 -1.76 -13.10
C SER A 38 -5.31 -3.14 -12.68
N ASP A 39 -4.84 -3.95 -13.63
CA ASP A 39 -4.25 -5.26 -13.39
C ASP A 39 -3.18 -5.26 -12.28
N TYR A 40 -2.58 -4.09 -12.01
CA TYR A 40 -1.67 -3.86 -10.88
C TYR A 40 -2.36 -3.89 -9.50
N ASN A 41 -3.53 -3.26 -9.37
CA ASN A 41 -4.33 -3.27 -8.14
C ASN A 41 -5.02 -4.61 -7.96
N THR A 42 -5.46 -5.24 -9.05
CA THR A 42 -6.01 -6.60 -9.04
C THR A 42 -4.93 -7.59 -8.62
N GLY A 43 -3.75 -7.59 -9.26
CA GLY A 43 -2.66 -8.52 -8.92
C GLY A 43 -2.12 -8.38 -7.49
N PHE A 44 -2.03 -7.16 -6.95
CA PHE A 44 -1.64 -6.96 -5.55
C PHE A 44 -2.70 -7.48 -4.57
N ASN A 45 -3.97 -7.14 -4.78
CA ASN A 45 -5.05 -7.61 -3.92
C ASN A 45 -5.30 -9.12 -4.06
N ASP A 46 -5.17 -9.65 -5.27
CA ASP A 46 -5.27 -11.09 -5.57
C ASP A 46 -4.11 -11.85 -4.94
N GLY A 47 -2.90 -11.28 -4.96
CA GLY A 47 -1.74 -11.84 -4.23
C GLY A 47 -1.98 -11.88 -2.72
N LEU A 48 -2.55 -10.82 -2.14
CA LEU A 48 -2.93 -10.80 -0.72
C LEU A 48 -4.02 -11.82 -0.39
N ASN A 49 -5.03 -11.94 -1.26
CA ASN A 49 -6.11 -12.91 -1.09
C ASN A 49 -5.61 -14.36 -1.23
N ALA A 50 -4.75 -14.64 -2.21
CA ALA A 50 -4.12 -15.94 -2.40
C ALA A 50 -3.21 -16.31 -1.22
N ALA A 51 -2.40 -15.36 -0.73
CA ALA A 51 -1.57 -15.57 0.46
C ALA A 51 -2.43 -15.88 1.70
N LYS A 52 -3.56 -15.17 1.86
CA LYS A 52 -4.53 -15.44 2.93
C LYS A 52 -5.14 -16.83 2.81
N GLU A 53 -5.53 -17.25 1.62
CA GLU A 53 -6.12 -18.56 1.37
C GLU A 53 -5.13 -19.71 1.62
N VAL A 54 -3.88 -19.58 1.15
CA VAL A 54 -2.81 -20.55 1.44
C VAL A 54 -2.53 -20.62 2.93
N THR A 55 -2.52 -19.49 3.63
CA THR A 55 -2.33 -19.45 5.09
C THR A 55 -3.49 -20.10 5.84
N GLN A 56 -4.72 -19.95 5.36
CA GLN A 56 -5.89 -20.57 5.97
C GLN A 56 -5.99 -22.08 5.71
N THR A 57 -5.38 -22.58 4.64
CA THR A 57 -5.46 -23.98 4.23
C THR A 57 -4.27 -24.81 4.71
N THR A 58 -3.11 -24.19 4.92
CA THR A 58 -1.89 -24.87 5.36
C THR A 58 -1.93 -25.25 6.85
N ASP A 59 -1.70 -26.51 7.17
CA ASP A 59 -1.85 -27.03 8.53
C ASP A 59 -0.88 -26.41 9.55
N GLY A 60 0.32 -26.03 9.11
CA GLY A 60 1.28 -25.29 9.96
C GLY A 60 0.84 -23.87 10.29
N ALA A 61 0.07 -23.23 9.41
CA ALA A 61 -0.48 -21.89 9.64
C ALA A 61 -1.73 -21.90 10.54
N LYS A 62 -2.42 -23.04 10.63
CA LYS A 62 -3.50 -23.32 11.60
C LYS A 62 -2.98 -23.69 12.99
N MET A 63 -1.67 -23.88 13.16
CA MET A 63 -1.10 -24.16 14.48
C MET A 63 -1.26 -22.94 15.38
N MET A 64 -1.98 -23.14 16.48
CA MET A 64 -2.08 -22.22 17.59
C MET A 64 -0.94 -22.51 18.56
N PHE A 65 -0.15 -21.47 18.86
CA PHE A 65 0.87 -21.57 19.90
C PHE A 65 0.21 -21.56 21.29
N PRO A 66 0.90 -22.03 22.35
CA PRO A 66 0.40 -21.97 23.73
C PRO A 66 0.03 -20.55 24.22
N SER A 67 0.57 -19.52 23.55
CA SER A 67 0.24 -18.11 23.76
C SER A 67 -1.12 -17.68 23.19
N GLY A 68 -1.81 -18.55 22.46
CA GLY A 68 -3.08 -18.26 21.78
C GLY A 68 -2.95 -17.55 20.43
N LYS A 69 -1.73 -17.29 19.96
CA LYS A 69 -1.47 -16.71 18.64
C LYS A 69 -1.33 -17.79 17.57
N SER A 70 -1.81 -17.54 16.37
CA SER A 70 -1.54 -18.40 15.22
C SER A 70 -0.15 -18.11 14.64
N PHE A 71 0.38 -19.04 13.85
CA PHE A 71 1.60 -18.79 13.08
C PHE A 71 1.45 -17.61 12.11
N ALA A 72 0.26 -17.40 11.56
CA ALA A 72 -0.04 -16.23 10.73
C ALA A 72 0.12 -14.91 11.50
N ASP A 73 -0.35 -14.88 12.76
CA ASP A 73 -0.21 -13.69 13.61
C ASP A 73 1.26 -13.36 13.90
N LEU A 74 2.08 -14.37 14.14
CA LEU A 74 3.52 -14.20 14.36
C LEU A 74 4.25 -13.65 13.13
N VAL A 75 3.89 -14.15 11.94
CA VAL A 75 4.47 -13.65 10.68
C VAL A 75 4.05 -12.19 10.45
N CYS A 76 2.77 -11.87 10.65
CA CYS A 76 2.26 -10.50 10.55
C CYS A 76 2.95 -9.55 11.54
N GLU A 77 3.14 -9.97 12.79
CA GLU A 77 3.83 -9.17 13.81
C GLU A 77 5.28 -8.88 13.42
N ASN A 78 6.01 -9.88 12.90
CA ASN A 78 7.39 -9.71 12.45
C ASN A 78 7.51 -8.79 11.23
N ILE A 79 6.60 -8.91 10.26
CA ILE A 79 6.55 -8.02 9.09
C ILE A 79 6.27 -6.57 9.53
N GLN A 80 5.33 -6.37 10.45
CA GLN A 80 5.05 -5.04 11.00
C GLN A 80 6.25 -4.48 11.77
N HIS A 81 6.98 -5.32 12.51
CA HIS A 81 8.21 -4.90 13.19
C HIS A 81 9.27 -4.46 12.18
N LEU A 82 9.46 -5.23 11.11
CA LEU A 82 10.40 -4.89 10.04
C LEU A 82 10.02 -3.59 9.34
N ALA A 83 8.74 -3.39 8.99
CA ALA A 83 8.26 -2.16 8.35
C ALA A 83 8.55 -0.92 9.22
N ARG A 84 8.23 -0.98 10.52
CA ARG A 84 8.55 0.10 11.46
C ARG A 84 10.05 0.41 11.55
N HIS A 85 10.90 -0.62 11.49
CA HIS A 85 12.34 -0.45 11.51
C HIS A 85 12.91 0.16 10.22
N LEU A 86 12.26 -0.06 9.08
CA LEU A 86 12.63 0.53 7.80
C LEU A 86 12.18 2.00 7.74
N GLU A 87 10.95 2.29 8.17
CA GLU A 87 10.43 3.67 8.26
C GLU A 87 11.27 4.54 9.21
N ALA A 88 11.75 3.98 10.32
CA ALA A 88 12.64 4.67 11.25
C ALA A 88 14.06 4.93 10.70
N GLN A 89 14.45 4.29 9.60
CA GLN A 89 15.74 4.51 8.94
C GLN A 89 15.68 5.58 7.85
N ASP A 90 14.49 5.92 7.34
CA ASP A 90 14.26 6.94 6.31
C ASP A 90 13.94 8.34 6.89
N GLU A 91 13.87 8.51 8.23
CA GLU A 91 13.79 9.85 8.82
C GLU A 91 15.12 10.61 8.64
N PRO A 92 15.11 11.81 8.02
CA PRO A 92 16.32 12.60 7.84
C PRO A 92 16.82 13.07 9.21
N LYS A 93 18.03 12.66 9.58
CA LYS A 93 18.75 13.27 10.70
C LYS A 93 19.20 14.67 10.30
N GLY A 94 18.34 15.67 10.59
CA GLY A 94 18.71 17.09 10.74
C GLY A 94 19.08 17.83 9.47
#